data_AF-A0A352XTY0-F1
#
_entry.id   AF-A0A352XTY0-F1
#
_cell.length_a   1.000
_cell.length_b   1.000
_cell.length_c   1.000
_cell.angle_alpha   90.00
_cell.angle_beta   90.00
_cell.angle_gamma   90.00
#
_symmetry.space_group_name_H-M   'P 1'
#
loop_
_entity.id
_entity.type
_entity.pdbx_description
1 polymer ?
#
loop_
_entity_poly.entity_id
_entity_poly.type
_entity_poly.pdbx_seq_one_letter_code
_entity_poly.pdbx_strand_id
1 'polypeptide(L)'
;MEVNLILRRYCYRCCFLCLLLLLVGLFSPSAHADGGAPQLAYVAGTAHGISIIDIAQRRVTGAITVAGSPRAILLSPDGQTLYVTQPTLGRVAAITAKTGKTLCT
;
A
#
# COMPACT_ATOMS: atom_id res chain seq x y z
N MET A 1 -54.75 14.77 11.39
CA MET A 1 -54.12 13.56 10.80
C MET A 1 -52.69 13.80 10.27
N GLU A 2 -52.11 15.00 10.36
CA GLU A 2 -50.78 15.31 9.78
C GLU A 2 -49.57 14.97 10.66
N VAL A 3 -49.73 14.85 11.98
CA VAL A 3 -48.60 14.63 12.92
C VAL A 3 -47.93 13.26 12.72
N ASN A 4 -48.70 12.24 12.28
CA ASN A 4 -48.21 10.87 12.06
C ASN A 4 -47.25 10.74 10.86
N LEU A 5 -47.34 11.63 9.87
CA LEU A 5 -46.48 11.63 8.68
C LEU A 5 -45.08 12.20 8.97
N ILE A 6 -44.98 13.14 9.93
CA ILE A 6 -43.73 13.76 10.35
C ILE A 6 -42.89 12.75 11.16
N LEU A 7 -43.48 12.06 12.15
CA LEU A 7 -42.78 11.02 12.92
C LEU A 7 -42.30 9.85 12.05
N ARG A 8 -43.08 9.42 11.05
CA ARG A 8 -42.66 8.39 10.08
C ARG A 8 -41.43 8.82 9.29
N ARG A 9 -41.38 10.07 8.80
CA ARG A 9 -40.22 10.61 8.06
C ARG A 9 -38.96 10.69 8.92
N TYR A 10 -39.09 11.02 10.20
CA TYR A 10 -37.96 11.01 11.15
C TYR A 10 -37.46 9.59 11.42
N CYS A 11 -38.36 8.62 11.55
CA CYS A 11 -38.01 7.22 11.72
C CYS A 11 -37.24 6.65 10.50
N TYR A 12 -37.67 6.98 9.27
CA TYR A 12 -36.96 6.61 8.05
C TYR A 12 -35.58 7.27 7.91
N ARG A 13 -35.44 8.55 8.29
CA ARG A 13 -34.13 9.24 8.28
C ARG A 13 -33.16 8.67 9.32
N CYS A 14 -33.63 8.31 10.52
CA CYS A 14 -32.79 7.66 11.53
C CYS A 14 -32.38 6.23 11.11
N CYS A 15 -33.29 5.45 10.53
CA CYS A 15 -32.96 4.12 9.99
C CYS A 15 -31.94 4.19 8.86
N PHE A 16 -32.10 5.14 7.93
CA PHE A 16 -31.17 5.31 6.83
C PHE A 16 -29.77 5.74 7.31
N LEU A 17 -29.70 6.63 8.29
CA LEU A 17 -28.43 7.07 8.89
C LEU A 17 -27.73 5.93 9.66
N CYS A 18 -28.47 5.10 10.40
CA CYS A 18 -27.90 3.93 11.08
C CYS A 18 -27.41 2.86 10.08
N LEU A 19 -28.15 2.63 8.99
CA LEU A 19 -27.73 1.70 7.93
C LEU A 19 -26.45 2.18 7.22
N LEU A 20 -26.34 3.49 7.01
CA LEU A 20 -25.17 4.10 6.37
C LEU A 20 -23.93 4.03 7.27
N LEU A 21 -24.09 4.19 8.59
CA LEU A 21 -23.01 4.02 9.57
C LEU A 21 -22.56 2.55 9.70
N LEU A 22 -23.49 1.58 9.62
CA LEU A 22 -23.17 0.15 9.58
C LEU A 22 -22.40 -0.25 8.32
N LEU A 23 -22.75 0.32 7.16
CA LEU A 23 -22.05 0.08 5.90
C LEU A 23 -20.60 0.63 5.91
N VAL A 24 -20.36 1.76 6.58
CA VAL A 24 -19.00 2.34 6.71
C VAL A 24 -18.15 1.54 7.69
N GLY A 25 -18.74 0.94 8.74
CA GLY A 25 -18.01 0.12 9.72
C GLY A 25 -17.50 -1.23 9.18
N LEU A 26 -18.02 -1.71 8.06
CA LEU A 26 -17.58 -2.95 7.41
C LEU A 26 -16.36 -2.77 6.49
N PHE A 27 -15.99 -1.53 6.16
CA PHE A 27 -14.79 -1.20 5.41
C PHE A 27 -13.63 -0.93 6.38
N SER A 28 -13.22 -1.96 7.12
CA SER A 28 -11.89 -1.94 7.74
C SER A 28 -10.86 -2.16 6.62
N PRO A 29 -9.97 -1.19 6.31
CA PRO A 29 -8.86 -1.47 5.41
C PRO A 29 -8.00 -2.54 6.09
N SER A 30 -7.90 -3.71 5.46
CA SER A 30 -7.06 -4.80 5.94
C SER A 30 -5.60 -4.32 5.93
N ALA A 31 -5.02 -4.09 7.10
CA ALA A 31 -3.60 -3.84 7.22
C ALA A 31 -2.87 -5.19 7.08
N HIS A 32 -2.47 -5.52 5.86
CA HIS A 32 -1.61 -6.67 5.59
C HIS A 32 -0.16 -6.24 5.74
N ALA A 33 0.67 -7.08 6.38
CA ALA A 33 2.11 -6.86 6.54
C ALA A 33 2.91 -6.99 5.23
N ASP A 34 2.21 -7.12 4.10
CA ASP A 34 2.76 -7.09 2.74
C ASP A 34 2.71 -5.68 2.10
N GLY A 35 2.19 -4.68 2.81
CA GLY A 35 2.09 -3.31 2.32
C GLY A 35 1.02 -3.11 1.23
N GLY A 36 0.02 -4.00 1.16
CA GLY A 36 -1.11 -3.87 0.22
C GLY A 36 -0.75 -4.12 -1.25
N ALA A 37 0.46 -4.62 -1.53
CA ALA A 37 0.91 -4.92 -2.88
C ALA A 37 0.38 -6.29 -3.37
N PRO A 38 0.01 -6.44 -4.65
CA PRO A 38 -0.46 -7.72 -5.19
C PRO A 38 0.68 -8.75 -5.23
N GLN A 39 0.82 -9.62 -4.22
CA GLN A 39 1.72 -10.80 -4.21
C GLN A 39 3.16 -10.57 -4.77
N LEU A 40 3.69 -9.35 -4.66
CA LEU A 40 5.02 -9.00 -5.14
C LEU A 40 5.99 -8.91 -3.96
N ALA A 41 7.16 -9.55 -4.09
CA ALA A 41 8.31 -9.31 -3.22
C ALA A 41 9.34 -8.43 -3.94
N TYR A 42 9.88 -7.46 -3.22
CA TYR A 42 11.08 -6.72 -3.62
C TYR A 42 12.28 -7.33 -2.88
N VAL A 43 13.34 -7.64 -3.61
CA VAL A 43 14.55 -8.26 -3.04
C VAL A 43 15.79 -7.49 -3.49
N ALA A 44 16.55 -6.94 -2.54
CA ALA A 44 17.77 -6.19 -2.81
C ALA A 44 19.01 -7.09 -2.94
N GLY A 45 20.07 -6.54 -3.54
CA GLY A 45 21.37 -7.20 -3.66
C GLY A 45 21.49 -8.10 -4.89
N THR A 46 20.64 -7.90 -5.90
CA THR A 46 20.72 -8.65 -7.17
C THR A 46 21.58 -7.89 -8.19
N ALA A 47 21.89 -8.52 -9.34
CA ALA A 47 22.74 -7.91 -10.38
C ALA A 47 22.24 -6.53 -10.87
N HIS A 48 20.92 -6.30 -10.81
CA HIS A 48 20.29 -5.04 -11.21
C HIS A 48 19.95 -4.15 -10.01
N GLY A 49 20.31 -4.50 -8.77
CA GLY A 49 19.97 -3.74 -7.56
C GLY A 49 18.80 -4.36 -6.80
N ILE A 50 17.58 -4.23 -7.31
CA ILE A 50 16.36 -4.80 -6.70
C ILE A 50 15.62 -5.66 -7.71
N SER A 51 15.30 -6.90 -7.37
CA SER A 51 14.43 -7.78 -8.16
C SER A 51 12.99 -7.73 -7.65
N ILE A 52 12.03 -7.80 -8.59
CA ILE A 52 10.60 -7.88 -8.34
C ILE A 52 10.17 -9.32 -8.62
N ILE A 53 9.59 -9.98 -7.63
CA ILE A 53 9.21 -11.40 -7.68
C ILE A 53 7.70 -11.51 -7.49
N ASP A 54 7.03 -12.19 -8.41
CA ASP A 54 5.67 -12.69 -8.20
C ASP A 54 5.75 -13.94 -7.32
N ILE A 55 5.22 -13.85 -6.11
CA ILE A 55 5.30 -14.90 -5.09
C ILE A 55 4.39 -16.08 -5.46
N ALA A 56 3.22 -15.83 -6.06
CA ALA A 56 2.29 -16.90 -6.43
C ALA A 56 2.81 -17.71 -7.61
N GLN A 57 3.35 -17.02 -8.62
CA GLN A 57 3.94 -17.65 -9.81
C GLN A 57 5.40 -18.09 -9.59
N ARG A 58 5.99 -17.73 -8.45
CA ARG A 58 7.37 -18.05 -8.04
C ARG A 58 8.40 -17.67 -9.11
N ARG A 59 8.24 -16.50 -9.73
CA ARG A 59 9.13 -16.03 -10.80
C ARG A 59 9.47 -14.56 -10.67
N VAL A 60 10.65 -14.19 -11.16
CA VAL A 60 11.05 -12.79 -11.32
C VAL A 60 10.20 -12.15 -12.42
N THR A 61 9.53 -11.05 -12.11
CA THR A 61 8.69 -10.29 -13.06
C THR A 61 9.33 -8.99 -13.51
N GLY A 62 10.38 -8.53 -12.82
CA GLY A 62 11.11 -7.33 -13.21
C GLY A 62 12.28 -7.01 -12.27
N ALA A 63 12.88 -5.85 -12.49
CA ALA A 63 13.93 -5.31 -11.64
C ALA A 63 13.91 -3.77 -11.63
N ILE A 64 14.44 -3.19 -10.55
CA ILE A 64 14.64 -1.75 -10.39
C ILE A 64 16.14 -1.50 -10.23
N THR A 65 16.69 -0.70 -11.15
CA THR A 65 18.08 -0.27 -11.08
C THR A 65 18.28 0.75 -9.97
N VAL A 66 19.07 0.38 -8.96
CA VAL A 66 19.43 1.26 -7.85
C VAL A 66 20.94 1.26 -7.66
N ALA A 67 21.53 2.45 -7.65
CA ALA A 67 22.95 2.63 -7.38
C ALA A 67 23.30 2.31 -5.92
N GLY A 68 24.59 2.10 -5.63
CA GLY A 68 25.06 2.09 -4.25
C GLY A 68 25.10 0.74 -3.55
N SER A 69 25.04 -0.37 -4.30
CA SER A 69 25.09 -1.74 -3.76
C SER A 69 24.00 -2.02 -2.69
N PRO A 70 22.71 -1.94 -3.05
CA PRO A 70 21.63 -2.03 -2.08
C PRO A 70 21.64 -3.36 -1.31
N ARG A 71 21.43 -3.29 0.01
CA ARG A 71 21.46 -4.47 0.91
C ARG A 71 20.16 -4.68 1.66
N ALA A 72 19.65 -3.62 2.28
CA ALA A 72 18.39 -3.61 3.02
C ALA A 72 17.39 -2.69 2.32
N ILE A 73 16.13 -3.12 2.31
CA ILE A 73 14.98 -2.39 1.78
C ILE A 73 13.78 -2.49 2.71
N LEU A 74 12.96 -1.44 2.74
CA LEU A 74 11.68 -1.41 3.43
C LEU A 74 10.61 -0.82 2.51
N LEU A 75 9.48 -1.51 2.38
CA LEU A 75 8.32 -1.02 1.65
C LEU A 75 7.41 -0.25 2.61
N SER A 76 6.93 0.93 2.20
CA SER A 76 5.96 1.70 2.98
C SER A 76 4.62 0.94 3.10
N PRO A 77 3.82 1.18 4.16
CA PRO A 77 2.55 0.47 4.37
C PRO A 77 1.54 0.64 3.23
N ASP A 78 1.62 1.74 2.48
CA ASP A 78 0.78 2.00 1.30
C ASP A 78 1.35 1.39 0.00
N GLY A 79 2.49 0.71 0.06
CA GLY A 79 3.13 0.04 -1.07
C GLY A 79 3.76 0.99 -2.10
N GLN A 80 3.80 2.31 -1.86
CA GLN A 80 4.22 3.29 -2.86
C GLN A 80 5.72 3.63 -2.82
N THR A 81 6.36 3.49 -1.65
CA THR A 81 7.74 3.94 -1.42
C THR A 81 8.62 2.78 -0.94
N LEU A 82 9.78 2.62 -1.58
CA LEU A 82 10.86 1.78 -1.09
C LEU A 82 11.96 2.65 -0.47
N TYR A 83 12.31 2.38 0.77
CA TYR A 83 13.50 2.91 1.43
C TYR A 83 14.65 1.95 1.23
N VAL A 84 15.73 2.40 0.60
CA VAL A 84 16.81 1.56 0.12
C VAL A 84 18.14 2.05 0.66
N THR A 85 18.83 1.19 1.40
CA THR A 85 20.21 1.48 1.83
C THR A 85 21.15 1.46 0.62
N GLN A 86 22.08 2.41 0.54
CA GLN A 86 23.09 2.52 -0.53
C GLN A 86 24.51 2.58 0.08
N PRO A 87 25.03 1.47 0.65
CA PRO A 87 26.29 1.46 1.37
C PRO A 87 27.49 2.06 0.66
N THR A 88 27.67 1.82 -0.65
CA THR A 88 28.84 2.37 -1.37
C THR A 88 28.73 3.86 -1.66
N LEU A 89 27.54 4.45 -1.44
CA LEU A 89 27.30 5.89 -1.51
C LEU A 89 27.12 6.53 -0.14
N GLY A 90 27.13 5.74 0.95
CA GLY A 90 26.99 6.23 2.32
C GLY A 90 25.63 6.87 2.64
N ARG A 91 24.54 6.46 1.98
CA ARG A 91 23.21 7.10 2.14
C ARG A 91 22.04 6.12 2.08
N VAL A 92 20.82 6.64 2.28
CA VAL A 92 19.55 5.92 2.11
C VAL A 92 18.71 6.68 1.09
N ALA A 93 18.21 6.00 0.07
CA ALA A 93 17.32 6.60 -0.91
C ALA A 93 15.87 6.19 -0.65
N ALA A 94 14.93 7.12 -0.78
CA ALA A 94 13.52 6.80 -0.96
C ALA A 94 13.21 6.80 -2.47
N ILE A 95 12.65 5.71 -2.98
CA ILE A 95 12.29 5.57 -4.40
C ILE A 95 10.82 5.14 -4.53
N THR A 96 10.19 5.47 -5.65
CA THR A 96 8.85 4.98 -5.97
C THR A 96 8.90 3.49 -6.26
N ALA A 97 8.09 2.66 -5.60
CA ALA A 97 8.12 1.20 -5.76
C ALA A 97 7.76 0.74 -7.19
N LYS A 98 6.82 1.45 -7.85
CA LYS A 98 6.34 1.10 -9.19
C LYS A 98 7.37 1.35 -10.31
N THR A 99 8.19 2.39 -10.17
CA THR A 99 9.04 2.89 -11.26
C THR A 99 10.52 2.95 -10.91
N GLY A 100 10.87 2.83 -9.63
CA GLY A 100 12.22 3.06 -9.14
C GLY A 100 12.66 4.52 -9.14
N LYS A 101 11.77 5.47 -9.45
CA LYS A 101 12.13 6.89 -9.48
C LYS A 101 12.53 7.37 -8.09
N THR A 102 13.72 7.95 -7.97
CA THR A 102 14.19 8.57 -6.72
C THR A 102 13.31 9.75 -6.32
N LEU A 103 12.87 9.72 -5.06
CA LEU A 103 12.14 10.79 -4.38
C LEU A 103 13.11 11.69 -3.62
N CYS A 104 13.99 11.09 -2.80
CA CYS A 104 15.04 11.78 -2.05
C CYS A 104 16.18 10.81 -1.65
N THR A 105 17.30 11.37 -1.19
CA THR A 105 18.53 10.64 -0.79
C THR A 105 19.24 11.31 0.36
#